data_AF-A0A970UUY5-F1
#
_entry.id   AF-A0A970UUY5-F1
#
_cell.length_a   1.000
_cell.length_b   1.000
_cell.length_c   1.000
_cell.angle_alpha   90.00
_cell.angle_beta   90.00
_cell.angle_gamma   90.00
#
_symmetry.space_group_name_H-M   'P 1'
#
loop_
_entity.id
_entity.type
_entity.pdbx_description
1 polymer ?
#
loop_
_entity_poly.entity_id
_entity_poly.type
_entity_poly.pdbx_seq_one_letter_code
_entity_poly.pdbx_strand_id
1 'polypeptide(L)' 'GKDFIHVHHLRQVATIGKEYEVNPVKDLRPVCPNCHAMIHRRSEPYTIEEIKEKIKTGGK' A
#
# COMPACT_ATOMS: atom_id res chain seq x y z
N GLY A 1 11.44 6.93 9.99
CA GLY A 1 10.45 7.80 9.33
C GLY A 1 11.16 8.68 8.32
N LYS A 2 11.95 9.64 8.81
CA LYS A 2 12.95 10.32 7.99
C LYS A 2 13.90 9.28 7.38
N ASP A 3 14.08 9.33 6.06
CA ASP A 3 14.94 8.46 5.25
C ASP A 3 14.58 6.96 5.21
N PHE A 4 13.41 6.57 5.73
CA PHE A 4 12.98 5.17 5.79
C PHE A 4 11.47 5.06 5.52
N ILE A 5 11.11 5.31 4.25
CA ILE A 5 9.75 5.25 3.73
C ILE A 5 9.71 4.31 2.51
N HIS A 6 8.70 3.45 2.44
CA HIS A 6 8.47 2.58 1.28
C HIS A 6 7.38 3.19 0.40
N VAL A 7 7.38 2.86 -0.88
CA VAL A 7 6.34 3.29 -1.84
C VAL A 7 5.50 2.09 -2.23
N HIS A 8 4.19 2.18 -2.00
CA HIS A 8 3.23 1.13 -2.34
C HIS A 8 2.44 1.51 -3.59
N HIS A 9 2.22 0.55 -4.49
CA HIS A 9 1.37 0.70 -5.67
C HIS A 9 -0.08 0.37 -5.32
N LEU A 10 -0.99 1.33 -5.47
CA LEU A 10 -2.43 1.15 -5.26
C LEU A 10 -3.09 0.26 -6.33
N ARG A 11 -2.51 0.24 -7.52
CA ARG A 11 -2.88 -0.67 -8.59
C ARG A 11 -1.81 -1.76 -8.68
N GLN A 12 -2.23 -3.01 -8.65
CA GLN A 12 -1.31 -4.12 -8.85
C GLN A 12 -0.79 -4.08 -10.30
N VAL A 13 0.47 -3.65 -10.49
CA VAL A 13 1.07 -3.52 -11.83
C VAL A 13 1.09 -4.87 -12.56
N ALA A 14 1.20 -5.97 -11.82
CA ALA A 14 1.16 -7.33 -12.34
C ALA A 14 -0.13 -7.66 -13.12
N THR A 15 -1.26 -6.99 -12.84
CA THR A 15 -2.53 -7.27 -13.51
C THR A 15 -2.74 -6.45 -14.79
N ILE A 16 -1.85 -5.48 -15.09
CA ILE A 16 -2.07 -4.53 -16.18
C ILE A 16 -1.79 -5.15 -17.55
N GLY A 17 -0.92 -6.18 -17.64
CA GLY A 17 -0.72 -6.99 -18.85
C GLY A 17 -0.20 -6.25 -20.09
N LYS A 18 0.14 -4.96 -19.94
CA LYS A 18 0.65 -4.06 -20.98
C LYS A 18 1.53 -2.99 -20.35
N GLU A 19 2.29 -2.28 -21.17
CA GLU A 19 3.03 -1.10 -20.73
C GLU A 19 2.09 -0.07 -20.08
N TYR A 20 2.51 0.46 -18.94
CA TYR A 20 1.73 1.36 -18.11
C TYR A 20 2.59 2.51 -17.62
N GLU A 21 2.17 3.74 -17.92
CA GLU A 21 2.79 4.94 -17.36
C GLU A 21 2.26 5.16 -15.94
N VAL A 22 3.17 5.07 -14.96
CA VAL A 22 2.83 5.26 -13.55
C VAL A 22 2.61 6.74 -13.27
N ASN A 23 1.43 7.10 -12.75
CA ASN A 23 1.19 8.43 -12.21
C ASN A 23 1.50 8.43 -10.69
N PRO A 24 2.59 9.05 -10.23
CA PRO A 24 3.00 8.95 -8.83
C PRO A 24 1.96 9.46 -7.82
N VAL A 25 1.12 10.42 -8.23
CA VAL A 25 0.08 11.00 -7.38
C VAL A 25 -1.16 10.11 -7.32
N LYS A 26 -1.52 9.45 -8.42
CA LYS A 26 -2.73 8.62 -8.48
C LYS A 26 -2.49 7.18 -8.08
N ASP A 27 -1.31 6.65 -8.37
CA ASP A 27 -1.05 5.21 -8.30
C ASP A 27 -0.17 4.80 -7.11
N LEU A 28 0.52 5.75 -6.48
CA LEU A 28 1.49 5.44 -5.44
C LEU A 28 1.13 6.08 -4.10
N ARG A 29 1.48 5.40 -3.00
CA ARG A 29 1.39 5.96 -1.66
C ARG A 29 2.67 5.67 -0.86
N PRO A 30 3.31 6.71 -0.29
CA PRO A 30 4.38 6.50 0.68
C PRO A 30 3.78 5.90 1.96
N VAL A 31 4.36 4.80 2.42
CA VAL A 31 3.95 4.07 3.62
C VAL A 31 5.20 3.67 4.42
N CYS A 32 5.10 3.54 5.74
CA CYS A 32 6.23 3.01 6.50
C CYS A 32 6.43 1.50 6.23
N PRO A 33 7.62 0.95 6.50
CA PRO A 33 7.90 -0.47 6.27
C PRO A 33 6.91 -1.43 6.97
N ASN A 34 6.47 -1.10 8.19
CA ASN A 34 5.52 -1.93 8.93
C ASN A 34 4.13 -1.92 8.27
N CYS A 35 3.65 -0.75 7.84
CA CYS A 35 2.40 -0.67 7.07
C CYS A 35 2.52 -1.41 5.75
N HIS A 36 3.67 -1.31 5.06
CA HIS A 36 3.92 -2.03 3.82
C HIS A 36 3.86 -3.55 4.02
N ALA A 37 4.51 -4.07 5.05
CA ALA A 37 4.47 -5.48 5.41
C ALA A 37 3.04 -5.95 5.75
N MET A 38 2.29 -5.12 6.47
CA MET A 38 0.89 -5.44 6.81
C MET A 38 -0.03 -5.45 5.59
N ILE A 39 0.12 -4.49 4.67
CA ILE A 39 -0.63 -4.44 3.40
C ILE A 39 -0.45 -5.75 2.62
N HIS A 40 0.77 -6.26 2.56
CA HIS A 40 1.12 -7.49 1.82
C HIS A 40 1.05 -8.77 2.66
N ARG A 41 0.39 -8.76 3.83
CA ARG A 41 0.34 -9.93 4.73
C ARG A 41 -0.51 -11.10 4.19
N ARG A 42 -1.36 -10.87 3.18
CA ARG A 42 -2.15 -11.90 2.48
C ARG A 42 -1.95 -11.79 0.97
N SER A 43 -2.32 -12.81 0.21
CA SER A 43 -2.12 -12.88 -1.24
C SER A 43 -2.76 -11.72 -2.00
N GLU A 44 -4.00 -11.35 -1.63
CA GLU A 44 -4.64 -10.12 -2.10
C GLU A 44 -4.32 -8.98 -1.14
N PRO A 45 -3.52 -7.97 -1.48
CA PRO A 45 -3.13 -6.93 -0.54
C PRO A 45 -4.33 -6.24 0.14
N TYR A 46 -4.17 -5.82 1.38
CA TYR A 46 -5.17 -4.94 2.02
C TYR A 46 -5.17 -3.57 1.36
N THR A 47 -6.34 -2.96 1.24
CA THR A 47 -6.44 -1.54 0.91
C THR A 47 -5.93 -0.70 2.08
N ILE A 48 -5.54 0.54 1.81
CA ILE A 48 -5.13 1.47 2.84
C ILE A 48 -6.29 1.72 3.82
N GLU A 49 -7.51 1.74 3.32
CA GLU A 49 -8.74 1.92 4.08
C GLU A 49 -8.95 0.73 5.04
N GLU A 50 -8.79 -0.51 4.58
CA GLU A 50 -8.85 -1.70 5.43
C GLU A 50 -7.82 -1.63 6.57
N ILE A 51 -6.58 -1.22 6.27
CA ILE A 51 -5.54 -1.06 7.29
C ILE A 51 -5.89 0.04 8.29
N LYS A 52 -6.39 1.19 7.83
CA LYS A 52 -6.82 2.29 8.69
C LYS A 52 -7.92 1.86 9.66
N GLU A 53 -8.92 1.11 9.18
CA GLU A 53 -10.01 0.61 10.04
C GLU A 53 -9.52 -0.41 11.07
N LYS A 54 -8.54 -1.26 10.72
CA LYS A 54 -7.91 -2.18 11.68
C LYS A 54 -7.16 -1.45 12.80
N ILE A 55 -6.48 -0.34 12.49
CA ILE A 55 -5.77 0.48 13.49
C ILE A 55 -6.77 1.15 14.44
N LYS A 56 -7.89 1.66 13.91
CA LYS A 56 -8.93 2.30 14.74
C LYS A 56 -9.63 1.32 15.69
N THR A 57 -9.81 0.07 15.25
CA THR A 57 -10.53 -0.96 16.01
C THR A 57 -9.65 -1.69 17.03
N GLY A 58 -8.35 -1.81 16.79
CA GLY A 58 -7.38 -2.45 17.70
C GLY A 58 -6.81 -1.55 18.81
N GLY A 59 -7.21 -0.28 18.86
CA GLY A 59 -6.82 0.69 19.89
C GLY A 59 -7.84 0.85 21.03
N LYS A 60 -8.71 -0.14 21.23
CA LYS A 60 -9.59 -0.26 22.40
C LYS A 60 -9.07 -1.35 23.32
#